data_AF-A0A9E2W505-F1
#
_entry.id   AF-A0A9E2W505-F1
#
_cell.length_a   1.000
_cell.length_b   1.000
_cell.length_c   1.000
_cell.angle_alpha   90.00
_cell.angle_beta   90.00
_cell.angle_gamma   90.00
#
_symmetry.space_group_name_H-M   'P 1'
#
loop_
_entity.id
_entity.type
_entity.pdbx_description
1 polymer ?
#
loop_
_entity_poly.entity_id
_entity_poly.type
_entity_poly.pdbx_seq_one_letter_code
_entity_poly.pdbx_strand_id
1 'polypeptide(L)'
;MKYIQIVLCLILSTSAFSQKPIQLKFCPLALVDDVSFPTIQAGVEYRLSNTMSWYNELGVKYRESYINKTDTTFINPRGFKLKTELRYYFPATKQRRLKNAYLAVNAFYTNDHHNTQVEYVVDSLKEATDVFAVKKNVLGLNLVFGQQKMLSRRFGWDFYCGVGFRYRMIKTENQEFNKDYYSIITPVDVNIPSLKEEIDANGGNTFAPNITAGIRLIYVLK
;
A
#
# COMPACT_ATOMS: atom_id res chain seq x y z
N MET A 1 16.96 18.55 10.95
CA MET A 1 18.20 17.83 11.37
C MET A 1 18.06 17.06 12.68
N LYS A 2 17.37 17.55 13.73
CA LYS A 2 17.21 16.84 15.03
C LYS A 2 16.57 15.44 14.92
N TYR A 3 15.56 15.26 14.07
CA TYR A 3 14.87 13.97 13.91
C TYR A 3 15.72 12.88 13.24
N ILE A 4 16.67 13.26 12.38
CA ILE A 4 17.56 12.31 11.70
C ILE A 4 18.49 11.64 12.72
N GLN A 5 18.99 12.39 13.70
CA GLN A 5 19.85 11.86 14.75
C GLN A 5 19.09 10.86 15.65
N ILE A 6 17.82 11.14 15.97
CA ILE A 6 16.98 10.23 16.76
C ILE A 6 16.70 8.93 16.00
N VAL A 7 16.39 9.02 14.69
CA VAL A 7 16.20 7.84 13.83
C VAL A 7 17.51 7.03 13.72
N LEU A 8 18.66 7.70 13.57
CA LEU A 8 19.96 7.03 13.55
C LEU A 8 20.26 6.31 14.86
N CYS A 9 20.00 6.94 16.01
CA CYS A 9 20.19 6.33 17.33
C CYS A 9 19.26 5.12 17.55
N LEU A 10 18.01 5.19 17.08
CA LEU A 10 17.08 4.07 17.13
C LEU A 10 17.57 2.90 16.27
N ILE A 11 18.05 3.16 15.05
CA ILE A 11 18.61 2.12 14.16
C ILE A 11 19.90 1.51 14.72
N LEU A 12 20.77 2.32 15.34
CA LEU A 12 21.99 1.82 15.97
C LEU A 12 21.68 1.00 17.24
N SER A 13 20.67 1.39 18.02
CA SER A 13 20.24 0.63 19.19
C SER A 13 19.63 -0.73 18.85
N THR A 14 18.92 -0.88 17.73
CA THR A 14 18.38 -2.17 17.29
C THR A 14 19.49 -3.13 16.82
N SER A 15 20.63 -2.59 16.40
CA SER A 15 21.83 -3.34 16.01
C SER A 15 22.50 -4.00 17.23
N ALA A 16 22.50 -3.33 18.38
CA ALA A 16 23.13 -3.82 19.61
C ALA A 16 22.37 -5.00 20.26
N PHE A 17 21.07 -5.15 19.97
CA PHE A 17 20.23 -6.22 20.55
C PHE A 17 19.96 -7.40 19.61
N SER A 18 20.36 -7.34 18.33
CA SER A 18 20.03 -8.37 17.36
C SER A 18 21.07 -9.49 17.31
N GLN A 19 20.98 -10.46 18.24
CA GLN A 19 21.68 -11.75 18.09
C GLN A 19 21.10 -12.63 16.98
N LYS A 20 20.01 -12.18 16.33
CA LYS A 20 19.27 -12.92 15.31
C LYS A 20 19.41 -12.22 13.96
N PRO A 21 19.49 -12.98 12.85
CA PRO A 21 19.72 -12.40 11.54
C PRO A 21 18.56 -11.50 11.12
N ILE A 22 18.90 -10.32 10.59
CA ILE A 22 17.98 -9.36 10.01
C ILE A 22 17.59 -9.83 8.60
N GLN A 23 16.33 -9.72 8.21
CA GLN A 23 15.89 -10.03 6.86
C GLN A 23 15.46 -8.76 6.12
N LEU A 24 16.05 -8.52 4.95
CA LEU A 24 15.59 -7.54 4.00
C LEU A 24 14.53 -8.16 3.10
N LYS A 25 13.49 -7.40 2.78
CA LYS A 25 12.43 -7.84 1.89
C LYS A 25 12.13 -6.82 0.82
N PHE A 26 11.84 -7.31 -0.38
CA PHE A 26 11.47 -6.48 -1.52
C PHE A 26 10.14 -6.96 -2.11
N CYS A 27 9.24 -6.05 -2.44
CA CYS A 27 7.93 -6.37 -2.99
C CYS A 27 7.89 -6.08 -4.50
N PRO A 28 8.21 -7.06 -5.38
CA PRO A 28 8.26 -6.83 -6.82
C PRO A 28 6.90 -6.48 -7.42
N LEU A 29 5.81 -7.03 -6.88
CA LEU A 29 4.45 -6.76 -7.36
C LEU A 29 4.06 -5.29 -7.20
N ALA A 30 4.66 -4.55 -6.26
CA ALA A 30 4.40 -3.13 -6.07
C ALA A 30 4.92 -2.27 -7.24
N LEU A 31 5.89 -2.76 -8.03
CA LEU A 31 6.42 -2.03 -9.18
C LEU A 31 5.41 -1.95 -10.34
N VAL A 32 4.58 -2.99 -10.49
CA VAL A 32 3.64 -3.17 -11.60
C VAL A 32 2.19 -2.94 -11.17
N ASP A 33 1.96 -2.41 -9.97
CA ASP A 33 0.63 -2.02 -9.48
C ASP A 33 0.18 -0.72 -10.16
N ASP A 34 -0.12 -0.83 -11.45
CA ASP A 34 -0.57 0.26 -12.30
C ASP A 34 -2.00 0.71 -12.00
N VAL A 35 -2.74 -0.07 -11.22
CA VAL A 35 -4.13 0.20 -10.91
C VAL A 35 -4.25 1.11 -9.69
N SER A 36 -3.44 0.85 -8.66
CA SER A 36 -3.56 1.57 -7.40
C SER A 36 -2.49 2.65 -7.25
N PHE A 37 -1.24 2.24 -7.04
CA PHE A 37 -0.18 3.11 -6.53
C PHE A 37 1.20 2.46 -6.78
N PRO A 38 1.80 2.65 -7.97
CA PRO A 38 3.05 2.00 -8.34
C PRO A 38 4.20 2.53 -7.48
N THR A 39 4.86 1.63 -6.76
CA THR A 39 5.83 1.99 -5.72
C THR A 39 7.03 1.05 -5.71
N ILE A 40 8.19 1.61 -5.38
CA ILE A 40 9.35 0.80 -4.98
C ILE A 40 9.19 0.53 -3.50
N GLN A 41 8.93 -0.73 -3.13
CA GLN A 41 8.66 -1.16 -1.75
C GLN A 41 9.75 -2.10 -1.24
N ALA A 42 10.36 -1.72 -0.13
CA ALA A 42 11.31 -2.55 0.60
C ALA A 42 11.04 -2.48 2.11
N GLY A 43 11.43 -3.53 2.82
CA GLY A 43 11.21 -3.63 4.25
C GLY A 43 12.28 -4.44 4.97
N VAL A 44 12.25 -4.34 6.28
CA VAL A 44 13.19 -5.01 7.19
C VAL A 44 12.38 -5.78 8.22
N GLU A 45 12.72 -7.06 8.41
CA GLU A 45 12.17 -7.93 9.46
C GLU A 45 13.23 -8.18 10.53
N TYR A 46 12.83 -7.95 11.78
CA TYR A 46 13.60 -8.23 12.98
C TYR A 46 12.95 -9.36 13.76
N ARG A 47 13.70 -10.39 14.12
CA ARG A 47 13.22 -11.50 14.94
C ARG A 47 13.27 -11.12 16.42
N LEU A 48 12.10 -10.89 17.02
CA LEU A 48 11.96 -10.61 18.45
C LEU A 48 12.14 -11.89 19.28
N SER A 49 11.60 -13.01 18.81
CA SER A 49 11.72 -14.32 19.46
C SER A 49 11.89 -15.43 18.40
N ASN A 50 11.82 -16.70 18.79
CA ASN A 50 11.83 -17.81 17.82
C ASN A 50 10.49 -17.91 17.07
N THR A 51 9.43 -17.39 17.68
CA THR A 51 8.06 -17.41 17.15
C THR A 51 7.56 -16.02 16.75
N MET A 52 8.23 -14.93 17.11
CA MET A 52 7.76 -13.58 16.82
C MET A 52 8.77 -12.76 16.01
N SER A 53 8.25 -11.97 15.08
CA SER A 53 9.03 -10.95 14.38
C SER A 53 8.27 -9.64 14.25
N TRP A 54 9.02 -8.57 14.06
CA TRP A 54 8.50 -7.27 13.70
C TRP A 54 9.03 -6.87 12.33
N TYR A 55 8.13 -6.64 11.39
CA TYR A 55 8.44 -6.26 10.01
C TYR A 55 7.97 -4.84 9.73
N ASN A 56 8.82 -4.02 9.13
CA ASN A 56 8.50 -2.66 8.72
C ASN A 56 8.82 -2.47 7.24
N GLU A 57 7.94 -1.80 6.50
CA GLU A 57 8.04 -1.60 5.04
C GLU A 57 7.84 -0.13 4.70
N LEU A 58 8.66 0.37 3.79
CA LEU A 58 8.53 1.69 3.18
C LEU A 58 8.38 1.52 1.66
N GLY A 59 7.39 2.20 1.11
CA GLY A 59 7.14 2.33 -0.32
C GLY A 59 7.18 3.79 -0.74
N VAL A 60 7.85 4.09 -1.84
CA VAL A 60 7.85 5.43 -2.44
C VAL A 60 7.28 5.36 -3.85
N LYS A 61 6.37 6.28 -4.18
CA LYS A 61 5.80 6.39 -5.52
C LYS A 61 6.90 6.82 -6.47
N TYR A 62 7.17 6.02 -7.50
CA TYR A 62 8.27 6.28 -8.44
C TYR A 62 7.79 6.74 -9.82
N ARG A 63 6.50 6.53 -10.13
CA ARG A 63 5.86 6.99 -11.35
C ARG A 63 4.37 7.21 -11.15
N GLU A 64 3.74 7.84 -12.12
CA GLU A 64 2.29 7.91 -12.20
C GLU A 64 1.69 6.55 -12.60
N SER A 65 0.53 6.26 -12.02
CA SER A 65 -0.31 5.13 -12.42
C SER A 65 -0.89 5.44 -13.80
N TYR A 66 -1.07 4.41 -14.63
CA TYR A 66 -1.68 4.55 -15.95
C TYR A 66 -3.06 5.23 -15.89
N ILE A 67 -3.84 4.97 -14.84
CA ILE A 67 -5.20 5.51 -14.64
C ILE A 67 -5.18 7.00 -14.29
N ASN A 68 -4.05 7.51 -13.78
CA ASN A 68 -3.95 8.90 -13.32
C ASN A 68 -3.34 9.83 -14.40
N LYS A 69 -3.21 9.34 -15.65
CA LYS A 69 -2.68 10.16 -16.73
C LYS A 69 -3.75 11.13 -17.20
N THR A 70 -3.51 12.41 -16.97
CA THR A 70 -4.38 13.50 -17.38
C THR A 70 -3.60 14.50 -18.22
N ASP A 71 -4.26 15.15 -19.17
CA ASP A 71 -3.62 16.16 -20.04
C ASP A 71 -3.24 17.42 -19.27
N THR A 72 -3.94 17.70 -18.16
CA THR A 72 -3.67 18.83 -17.26
C THR A 72 -3.10 18.35 -15.93
N THR A 73 -2.09 19.06 -15.41
CA THR A 73 -1.43 18.75 -14.13
C THR A 73 -1.58 19.93 -13.16
N PHE A 74 -2.29 19.72 -12.05
CA PHE A 74 -2.46 20.72 -10.99
C PHE A 74 -1.48 20.51 -9.84
N ILE A 75 -1.09 19.26 -9.57
CA ILE A 75 -0.10 18.90 -8.55
C ILE A 75 0.90 17.88 -9.07
N ASN A 76 2.14 17.97 -8.60
CA ASN A 76 3.16 16.95 -8.90
C ASN A 76 2.81 15.62 -8.22
N PRO A 77 2.61 14.52 -8.96
CA PRO A 77 2.23 13.26 -8.37
C PRO A 77 3.35 12.69 -7.51
N ARG A 78 3.00 12.40 -6.25
CA ARG A 78 3.94 11.89 -5.25
C ARG A 78 3.20 11.13 -4.18
N GLY A 79 3.94 10.37 -3.40
CA GLY A 79 3.36 9.69 -2.26
C GLY A 79 4.28 8.65 -1.68
N PHE A 80 3.88 8.14 -0.53
CA PHE A 80 4.58 7.08 0.14
C PHE A 80 3.62 6.14 0.87
N LYS A 81 4.10 4.94 1.16
CA LYS A 81 3.40 3.90 1.90
C LYS A 81 4.28 3.43 3.05
N LEU A 82 3.69 3.34 4.23
CA LEU A 82 4.31 2.76 5.41
C LEU A 82 3.50 1.53 5.82
N LYS A 83 4.20 0.46 6.19
CA LYS A 83 3.57 -0.70 6.84
C LYS A 83 4.40 -1.14 8.03
N THR A 84 3.70 -1.58 9.06
CA THR A 84 4.28 -2.26 10.21
C THR A 84 3.48 -3.52 10.47
N GLU A 85 4.16 -4.63 10.75
CA GLU A 85 3.57 -5.94 10.92
C GLU A 85 4.20 -6.65 12.12
N LEU A 86 3.38 -6.99 13.10
CA LEU A 86 3.78 -7.91 14.17
C LEU A 86 3.35 -9.31 13.75
N ARG A 87 4.33 -10.22 13.61
CA ARG A 87 4.12 -11.57 13.08
C ARG A 87 4.37 -12.63 14.14
N TYR A 88 3.51 -13.63 14.18
CA TYR A 88 3.62 -14.84 14.96
C TYR A 88 3.77 -16.06 14.02
N TYR A 89 4.93 -16.68 14.03
CA TYR A 89 5.26 -17.90 13.31
C TYR A 89 4.79 -19.12 14.09
N PHE A 90 4.13 -20.03 13.39
CA PHE A 90 3.77 -21.31 13.96
C PHE A 90 5.04 -22.10 14.28
N PRO A 91 5.14 -22.69 15.50
CA PRO A 91 6.20 -23.62 15.82
C PRO A 91 6.26 -24.74 14.78
N ALA A 92 7.46 -25.19 14.46
CA ALA A 92 7.64 -26.29 13.52
C ALA A 92 7.03 -27.58 14.08
N THR A 93 5.77 -27.85 13.74
CA THR A 93 5.13 -29.15 13.96
C THR A 93 5.67 -30.17 12.95
N LYS A 94 5.47 -31.47 13.24
CA LYS A 94 5.86 -32.58 12.34
C LYS A 94 5.27 -32.45 10.91
N GLN A 95 4.21 -31.64 10.75
CA GLN A 95 3.61 -31.35 9.46
C GLN A 95 4.42 -30.28 8.70
N ARG A 96 5.22 -30.72 7.72
CA ARG A 96 6.02 -29.87 6.82
C ARG A 96 5.23 -28.73 6.14
N ARG A 97 3.90 -28.86 5.98
CA ARG A 97 3.05 -27.92 5.21
C ARG A 97 2.97 -26.52 5.84
N LEU A 98 3.03 -26.41 7.17
CA LEU A 98 2.92 -25.13 7.89
C LEU A 98 4.28 -24.58 8.36
N LYS A 99 5.38 -25.16 7.87
CA LYS A 99 6.72 -24.68 8.24
C LYS A 99 6.87 -23.21 7.81
N ASN A 100 7.27 -22.36 8.75
CA ASN A 100 7.42 -20.91 8.58
C ASN A 100 6.15 -20.18 8.10
N ALA A 101 4.97 -20.78 8.29
CA ALA A 101 3.72 -20.04 8.20
C ALA A 101 3.60 -19.09 9.40
N TYR A 102 2.91 -17.97 9.21
CA TYR A 102 2.69 -16.97 10.24
C TYR A 102 1.30 -16.35 10.14
N LEU A 103 0.83 -15.87 11.28
CA LEU A 103 -0.25 -14.89 11.38
C LEU A 103 0.35 -13.54 11.77
N ALA A 104 -0.22 -12.46 11.26
CA ALA A 104 0.27 -11.12 11.56
C ALA A 104 -0.87 -10.10 11.67
N VAL A 105 -0.64 -9.11 12.51
CA VAL A 105 -1.42 -7.87 12.54
C VAL A 105 -0.61 -6.82 11.78
N ASN A 106 -1.19 -6.29 10.70
CA ASN A 106 -0.58 -5.31 9.83
C ASN A 106 -1.29 -3.96 9.98
N ALA A 107 -0.57 -2.92 10.35
CA ALA A 107 -1.03 -1.54 10.20
C ALA A 107 -0.34 -0.90 9.00
N PHE A 108 -1.09 -0.13 8.21
CA PHE A 108 -0.54 0.59 7.07
C PHE A 108 -1.08 2.00 6.95
N TYR A 109 -0.26 2.85 6.36
CA TYR A 109 -0.59 4.21 5.98
C TYR A 109 -0.11 4.47 4.56
N THR A 110 -0.96 5.06 3.72
CA THR A 110 -0.62 5.50 2.37
C THR A 110 -0.97 6.98 2.25
N ASN A 111 -0.01 7.78 1.81
CA ASN A 111 -0.22 9.14 1.34
C ASN A 111 -0.02 9.15 -0.17
N ASP A 112 -1.02 9.60 -0.92
CA ASP A 112 -1.01 9.65 -2.37
C ASP A 112 -1.55 10.99 -2.87
N HIS A 113 -0.78 11.62 -3.74
CA HIS A 113 -1.10 12.85 -4.43
C HIS A 113 -1.06 12.55 -5.93
N HIS A 114 -2.14 12.85 -6.63
CA HIS A 114 -2.25 12.66 -8.07
C HIS A 114 -3.27 13.60 -8.69
N ASN A 115 -3.21 13.75 -10.00
CA ASN A 115 -4.29 14.33 -10.78
C ASN A 115 -5.18 13.19 -11.27
N THR A 116 -6.47 13.47 -11.40
CA THR A 116 -7.45 12.55 -11.96
C THR A 116 -8.41 13.35 -12.83
N GLN A 117 -9.15 12.65 -13.66
CA GLN A 117 -10.25 13.23 -14.43
C GLN A 117 -11.54 12.48 -14.14
N VAL A 118 -12.67 13.14 -14.38
CA VAL A 118 -13.99 12.53 -14.36
C VAL A 118 -14.80 13.05 -15.54
N GLU A 119 -15.52 12.14 -16.19
CA GLU A 119 -16.49 12.46 -17.23
C GLU A 119 -17.90 12.49 -16.64
N TYR A 120 -18.65 13.55 -16.92
CA TYR A 120 -19.97 13.77 -16.35
C TYR A 120 -20.92 14.41 -17.36
N VAL A 121 -22.22 14.22 -17.12
CA VAL A 121 -23.30 14.76 -17.93
C VAL A 121 -23.73 16.11 -17.37
N VAL A 122 -23.62 17.17 -18.17
CA VAL A 122 -24.06 18.53 -17.83
C VAL A 122 -25.55 18.71 -18.10
N ASP A 123 -25.99 18.23 -19.25
CA ASP A 123 -27.37 18.21 -19.75
C ASP A 123 -27.57 16.94 -20.59
N SER A 124 -28.81 16.58 -20.94
CA SER A 124 -29.20 15.32 -21.62
C SER A 124 -28.39 14.92 -22.87
N LEU A 125 -27.59 15.83 -23.43
CA LEU A 125 -26.80 15.66 -24.65
C LEU A 125 -25.35 16.17 -24.53
N LYS A 126 -24.94 16.71 -23.38
CA LYS A 126 -23.63 17.37 -23.22
C LYS A 126 -22.80 16.67 -22.15
N GLU A 127 -21.71 16.06 -22.62
CA GLU A 127 -20.67 15.49 -21.79
C GLU A 127 -19.59 16.55 -21.54
N ALA A 128 -19.04 16.54 -20.33
CA ALA A 128 -17.90 17.36 -19.95
C ALA A 128 -16.89 16.51 -19.20
N THR A 129 -15.61 16.89 -19.32
CA THR A 129 -14.51 16.29 -18.57
C THR A 129 -13.95 17.34 -17.63
N ASP A 130 -13.91 17.03 -16.34
CA ASP A 130 -13.24 17.84 -15.33
C ASP A 130 -11.96 17.14 -14.89
N VAL A 131 -10.88 17.90 -14.77
CA VAL A 131 -9.57 17.43 -14.32
C VAL A 131 -9.25 18.15 -13.03
N PHE A 132 -8.89 17.41 -12.00
CA PHE A 132 -8.66 17.97 -10.67
C PHE A 132 -7.56 17.24 -9.91
N ALA A 133 -7.05 17.90 -8.87
CA ALA A 133 -6.03 17.36 -7.99
C ALA A 133 -6.66 16.58 -6.82
N VAL A 134 -6.05 15.46 -6.46
CA VAL A 134 -6.51 14.58 -5.37
C VAL A 134 -5.38 14.42 -4.34
N LYS A 135 -5.70 14.69 -3.08
CA LYS A 135 -4.87 14.40 -1.91
C LYS A 135 -5.55 13.32 -1.07
N LYS A 136 -4.99 12.12 -1.13
CA LYS A 136 -5.55 10.90 -0.55
C LYS A 136 -4.67 10.36 0.56
N ASN A 137 -5.28 10.15 1.72
CA ASN A 137 -4.66 9.50 2.86
C ASN A 137 -5.46 8.24 3.20
N VAL A 138 -4.79 7.10 3.32
CA VAL A 138 -5.41 5.82 3.65
C VAL A 138 -4.73 5.24 4.86
N LEU A 139 -5.49 5.02 5.93
CA LEU A 139 -5.08 4.26 7.09
C LEU A 139 -5.76 2.90 7.07
N GLY A 140 -5.11 1.85 7.53
CA GLY A 140 -5.79 0.56 7.64
C GLY A 140 -5.09 -0.45 8.51
N LEU A 141 -5.87 -1.47 8.85
CA LEU A 141 -5.48 -2.59 9.69
C LEU A 141 -5.90 -3.88 9.00
N ASN A 142 -4.99 -4.85 8.89
CA ASN A 142 -5.24 -6.17 8.31
C ASN A 142 -4.79 -7.27 9.25
N LEU A 143 -5.53 -8.37 9.24
CA LEU A 143 -5.04 -9.68 9.66
C LEU A 143 -4.46 -10.37 8.43
N VAL A 144 -3.21 -10.80 8.54
CA VAL A 144 -2.44 -11.38 7.44
C VAL A 144 -2.02 -12.78 7.80
N PHE A 145 -2.25 -13.72 6.89
CA PHE A 145 -1.64 -15.03 6.90
C PHE A 145 -0.55 -15.07 5.84
N GLY A 146 0.62 -15.61 6.15
CA GLY A 146 1.68 -15.75 5.18
C GLY A 146 2.59 -16.92 5.45
N GLN A 147 3.45 -17.22 4.47
CA GLN A 147 4.41 -18.32 4.55
C GLN A 147 5.74 -17.94 3.90
N GLN A 148 6.82 -18.16 4.65
CA GLN A 148 8.18 -17.97 4.16
C GLN A 148 8.79 -19.26 3.65
N LYS A 149 9.24 -19.27 2.39
CA LYS A 149 9.97 -20.39 1.79
C LYS A 149 11.38 -19.95 1.40
N MET A 150 12.38 -20.45 2.13
CA MET A 150 13.79 -20.22 1.79
C MET A 150 14.20 -21.13 0.63
N LEU A 151 14.80 -20.58 -0.43
CA LEU A 151 15.41 -21.37 -1.51
C LEU A 151 16.88 -21.68 -1.20
N SER A 152 17.55 -20.77 -0.49
CA SER A 152 18.94 -20.93 -0.07
C SER A 152 19.11 -20.42 1.36
N ARG A 153 20.34 -20.42 1.87
CA ARG A 153 20.65 -19.87 3.20
C ARG A 153 20.40 -18.35 3.30
N ARG A 154 20.36 -17.64 2.16
CA ARG A 154 20.20 -16.18 2.12
C ARG A 154 18.96 -15.72 1.40
N PHE A 155 18.44 -16.48 0.43
CA PHE A 155 17.33 -16.06 -0.43
C PHE A 155 16.07 -16.86 -0.16
N GLY A 156 14.93 -16.17 -0.18
CA GLY A 156 13.63 -16.76 0.05
C GLY A 156 12.49 -16.01 -0.62
N TRP A 157 11.29 -16.56 -0.49
CA TRP A 157 10.03 -15.93 -0.85
C TRP A 157 9.12 -15.84 0.38
N ASP A 158 8.30 -14.81 0.44
CA ASP A 158 7.23 -14.60 1.42
C ASP A 158 5.92 -14.43 0.67
N PHE A 159 5.05 -15.43 0.74
CA PHE A 159 3.70 -15.35 0.17
C PHE A 159 2.75 -14.94 1.27
N TYR A 160 1.88 -13.97 1.04
CA TYR A 160 0.92 -13.54 2.04
C TYR A 160 -0.42 -13.14 1.43
N CYS A 161 -1.47 -13.33 2.22
CA CYS A 161 -2.81 -12.81 1.97
C CYS A 161 -3.43 -12.34 3.29
N GLY A 162 -4.41 -11.45 3.23
CA GLY A 162 -5.01 -10.89 4.41
C GLY A 162 -6.26 -10.10 4.12
N VAL A 163 -7.04 -9.92 5.17
CA VAL A 163 -8.29 -9.17 5.17
C VAL A 163 -8.29 -8.17 6.31
N GLY A 164 -9.05 -7.10 6.15
CA GLY A 164 -9.08 -6.05 7.13
C GLY A 164 -9.96 -4.89 6.70
N PHE A 165 -9.62 -3.72 7.20
CA PHE A 165 -10.37 -2.50 6.97
C PHE A 165 -9.44 -1.33 6.67
N ARG A 166 -9.96 -0.37 5.92
CA ARG A 166 -9.28 0.87 5.59
C ARG A 166 -10.20 2.07 5.76
N TYR A 167 -9.63 3.14 6.27
CA TYR A 167 -10.22 4.46 6.34
C TYR A 167 -9.52 5.36 5.33
N ARG A 168 -10.28 5.97 4.43
CA ARG A 168 -9.78 6.86 3.38
C ARG A 168 -10.24 8.28 3.69
N MET A 169 -9.33 9.22 3.49
CA MET A 169 -9.58 10.65 3.56
C MET A 169 -9.13 11.23 2.22
N ILE A 170 -10.08 11.73 1.44
CA ILE A 170 -9.87 12.25 0.11
C ILE A 170 -10.24 13.73 0.12
N LYS A 171 -9.29 14.58 -0.29
CA LYS A 171 -9.52 15.99 -0.55
C LYS A 171 -9.26 16.26 -2.02
N THR A 172 -10.22 16.88 -2.69
CA THR A 172 -10.09 17.34 -4.07
C THR A 172 -9.75 18.83 -4.09
N GLU A 173 -8.97 19.25 -5.08
CA GLU A 173 -8.58 20.65 -5.31
C GLU A 173 -8.83 20.99 -6.77
N ASN A 174 -9.39 22.18 -7.03
CA ASN A 174 -9.77 22.66 -8.36
C ASN A 174 -10.81 21.77 -9.08
N GLN A 175 -11.68 21.11 -8.31
CA GLN A 175 -12.79 20.35 -8.87
C GLN A 175 -13.94 21.29 -9.24
N GLU A 176 -14.33 21.30 -10.50
CA GLU A 176 -15.48 22.05 -11.03
C GLU A 176 -16.74 21.18 -11.06
N PHE A 177 -16.58 19.85 -11.14
CA PHE A 177 -17.67 18.90 -11.05
C PHE A 177 -18.42 19.04 -9.72
N ASN A 178 -19.73 19.31 -9.83
CA ASN A 178 -20.64 19.34 -8.70
C ASN A 178 -21.61 18.16 -8.73
N LYS A 179 -21.42 17.23 -7.78
CA LYS A 179 -22.23 16.01 -7.60
C LYS A 179 -23.71 16.26 -7.30
N ASP A 180 -24.08 17.45 -6.82
CA ASP A 180 -25.47 17.78 -6.50
C ASP A 180 -26.28 18.13 -7.76
N TYR A 181 -25.58 18.50 -8.85
CA TYR A 181 -26.20 18.93 -10.12
C TYR A 181 -25.92 17.97 -11.28
N TYR A 182 -24.82 17.21 -11.23
CA TYR A 182 -24.35 16.41 -12.34
C TYR A 182 -24.13 14.94 -11.97
N SER A 183 -24.38 14.05 -12.93
CA SER A 183 -24.15 12.61 -12.80
C SER A 183 -22.87 12.19 -13.51
N ILE A 184 -22.03 11.43 -12.82
CA ILE A 184 -20.84 10.79 -13.39
C ILE A 184 -21.28 9.75 -14.42
N ILE A 185 -20.62 9.72 -15.59
CA ILE A 185 -20.87 8.71 -16.61
C ILE A 185 -20.25 7.40 -16.10
N THR A 186 -21.11 6.47 -15.69
CA THR A 186 -20.67 5.12 -15.30
C THR A 186 -20.63 4.23 -16.54
N PRO A 187 -19.49 3.58 -16.85
CA PRO A 187 -19.46 2.62 -17.95
C PRO A 187 -20.41 1.45 -17.66
N VAL A 188 -21.00 0.91 -18.72
CA VAL A 188 -21.94 -0.25 -18.64
C VAL A 188 -21.29 -1.45 -17.93
N ASP A 189 -19.98 -1.60 -18.11
CA ASP A 189 -19.15 -2.57 -17.39
C ASP A 189 -18.36 -1.90 -16.27
N VAL A 190 -18.64 -2.30 -15.02
CA VAL A 190 -17.90 -1.82 -13.84
C VAL A 190 -16.44 -2.28 -13.93
N ASN A 191 -15.52 -1.32 -14.11
CA ASN A 191 -14.09 -1.58 -14.14
C ASN A 191 -13.39 -0.89 -12.95
N ILE A 192 -12.19 -1.35 -12.59
CA ILE A 192 -11.45 -0.81 -11.44
C ILE A 192 -11.08 0.68 -11.62
N PRO A 193 -10.69 1.14 -12.83
CA PRO A 193 -10.48 2.57 -13.09
C PRO A 193 -11.70 3.45 -12.80
N SER A 194 -12.88 3.12 -13.32
CA SER A 194 -14.08 3.94 -13.16
C SER A 194 -14.54 4.02 -11.71
N LEU A 195 -14.46 2.91 -10.96
CA LEU A 195 -14.70 2.91 -9.52
C LEU A 195 -13.72 3.81 -8.76
N LYS A 196 -12.47 3.90 -9.20
CA LYS A 196 -11.46 4.74 -8.56
C LYS A 196 -11.73 6.22 -8.83
N GLU A 197 -12.02 6.58 -10.08
CA GLU A 197 -12.36 7.95 -10.50
C GLU A 197 -13.61 8.45 -9.76
N GLU A 198 -14.66 7.64 -9.68
CA GLU A 198 -15.89 7.97 -8.96
C GLU A 198 -15.63 8.23 -7.46
N ILE A 199 -14.82 7.38 -6.81
CA ILE A 199 -14.45 7.54 -5.41
C ILE A 199 -13.61 8.81 -5.19
N ASP A 200 -12.68 9.09 -6.10
CA ASP A 200 -11.82 10.26 -6.00
C ASP A 200 -12.62 11.55 -6.27
N ALA A 201 -13.58 11.55 -7.19
CA ALA A 201 -14.49 12.67 -7.47
C ALA A 201 -15.50 12.94 -6.34
N ASN A 202 -16.03 11.89 -5.71
CA ASN A 202 -16.95 12.05 -4.57
C ASN A 202 -16.26 12.63 -3.33
N GLY A 203 -14.96 12.36 -3.19
CA GLY A 203 -14.13 12.86 -2.11
C GLY A 203 -14.57 12.40 -0.71
N GLY A 204 -14.07 13.08 0.32
CA GLY A 204 -14.51 12.90 1.70
C GLY A 204 -13.89 11.70 2.41
N ASN A 205 -14.59 11.26 3.47
CA ASN A 205 -14.10 10.23 4.38
C ASN A 205 -14.91 8.93 4.21
N THR A 206 -14.23 7.81 4.01
CA THR A 206 -14.90 6.52 3.77
C THR A 206 -14.22 5.39 4.51
N PHE A 207 -15.01 4.55 5.16
CA PHE A 207 -14.56 3.28 5.72
C PHE A 207 -14.94 2.15 4.77
N ALA A 208 -14.00 1.23 4.49
CA ALA A 208 -14.23 0.13 3.56
C ALA A 208 -13.46 -1.13 3.97
N PRO A 209 -13.94 -2.32 3.59
CA PRO A 209 -13.13 -3.53 3.69
C PRO A 209 -11.85 -3.39 2.85
N ASN A 210 -10.82 -4.10 3.29
CA ASN A 210 -9.53 -4.17 2.64
C ASN A 210 -9.10 -5.63 2.48
N ILE A 211 -8.65 -5.98 1.28
CA ILE A 211 -8.04 -7.26 0.98
C ILE A 211 -6.61 -6.95 0.54
N THR A 212 -5.66 -7.74 1.02
CA THR A 212 -4.24 -7.61 0.68
C THR A 212 -3.69 -8.97 0.32
N ALA A 213 -2.87 -9.03 -0.73
CA ALA A 213 -2.12 -10.23 -1.08
C ALA A 213 -0.82 -9.80 -1.75
N GLY A 214 0.17 -10.67 -1.73
CA GLY A 214 1.41 -10.39 -2.43
C GLY A 214 2.51 -11.39 -2.19
N ILE A 215 3.64 -11.08 -2.80
CA ILE A 215 4.87 -11.85 -2.78
C ILE A 215 6.00 -10.90 -2.43
N ARG A 216 6.85 -11.27 -1.47
CA ARG A 216 8.09 -10.54 -1.19
C ARG A 216 9.28 -11.47 -1.41
N LEU A 217 10.33 -10.93 -2.00
CA LEU A 217 11.67 -11.52 -2.04
C LEU A 217 12.33 -11.31 -0.68
N ILE A 218 12.98 -12.34 -0.13
CA ILE A 218 13.70 -12.28 1.15
C ILE A 218 15.20 -12.36 0.88
N TYR A 219 15.97 -11.50 1.55
CA TYR A 219 17.42 -11.60 1.70
C TYR A 219 17.82 -11.56 3.18
N VAL A 220 18.54 -12.57 3.66
CA VAL A 220 19.00 -12.66 5.05
C VAL A 220 20.40 -12.05 5.19
N LEU A 221 20.52 -10.99 5.99
CA LEU A 221 21.80 -10.38 6.37
C LEU A 221 22.51 -11.29 7.39
N LYS A 222 23.80 -11.52 7.15
CA LYS A 222 24.69 -12.24 8.07
C LYS A 222 25.30 -11.29 9.07
#